data_AF-A0A7L3A059-F1
#
_entry.id   AF-A0A7L3A059-F1
#
_cell.length_a   1.000
_cell.length_b   1.000
_cell.length_c   1.000
_cell.angle_alpha   90.00
_cell.angle_beta   90.00
_cell.angle_gamma   90.00
#
_symmetry.space_group_name_H-M   'P 1'
#
loop_
_entity.id
_entity.type
_entity.pdbx_description
1 polymer ?
#
loop_
_entity_poly.entity_id
_entity_poly.type
_entity_poly.pdbx_seq_one_letter_code
_entity_poly.pdbx_strand_id
1 'polypeptide(L)'
;QAKLVNMMSSLRDKAKDFGSVRRSYESISRHNKAESLRVERQVKWEFEKLQKFLWYEEQTLLTQLREETGQKQDLIQGKMEQLAETSQALLNEATQLQADLKQDDYTFLMLHPNPFSVVNPCPRIAYTAEEPEPIPAGMLLDVAKYLGSLQYNVWKKMLDTITAVPFSLNPNSAAGWLSVSEDLSSVSCSAYKGSVENPERFTSSPCILGSRGFSEGFHTWEVDLGGLTNWRVGVSRPYKDTQWNFHHDSRSGFWYIYHLHGKNECRASNTLRSEAALGNIRKVRVELDCTEGELSFYDADLQSHIYTFHEKFGGVVFPYFYVGSSQDVASAKTLRICPLRVRVIEDVLT
;
A
#
# COMPACT_ATOMS: atom_id res chain seq x y z
N GLN A 1 -32.94 53.40 38.54
CA GLN A 1 -33.68 52.12 38.40
C GLN A 1 -33.50 51.49 37.01
N ALA A 2 -33.83 52.16 35.90
CA ALA A 2 -33.68 51.63 34.53
C ALA A 2 -32.27 51.10 34.17
N LYS A 3 -31.21 51.81 34.55
CA LYS A 3 -29.81 51.39 34.32
C LYS A 3 -29.47 50.04 34.97
N LEU A 4 -30.01 49.76 36.16
CA LEU A 4 -29.78 48.50 36.88
C LEU A 4 -30.53 47.34 36.22
N VAL A 5 -31.75 47.58 35.72
CA VAL A 5 -32.52 46.57 34.98
C VAL A 5 -31.81 46.18 33.68
N ASN A 6 -31.30 47.17 32.92
CA ASN A 6 -30.53 46.90 31.69
C ASN A 6 -29.24 46.12 31.98
N MET A 7 -28.51 46.48 33.06
CA MET A 7 -27.31 45.75 33.46
C MET A 7 -27.63 44.29 33.84
N MET A 8 -28.71 44.08 34.59
CA MET A 8 -29.15 42.74 35.00
C MET A 8 -29.54 41.87 33.80
N SER A 9 -30.24 42.45 32.82
CA SER A 9 -30.56 41.75 31.56
C SER A 9 -29.28 41.36 30.83
N SER A 10 -28.35 42.32 30.65
CA SER A 10 -27.08 42.07 29.97
C SER A 10 -26.25 40.98 30.65
N LEU A 11 -26.19 40.96 31.99
CA LEU A 11 -25.49 39.91 32.74
C LEU A 11 -26.16 38.54 32.58
N ARG A 12 -27.50 38.48 32.54
CA ARG A 12 -28.24 37.24 32.31
C ARG A 12 -27.99 36.69 30.91
N ASP A 13 -27.95 37.55 29.90
CA ASP A 13 -27.67 37.13 28.53
C ASP A 13 -26.22 36.64 28.39
N LYS A 14 -25.24 37.36 28.96
CA LYS A 14 -23.86 36.87 29.06
C LYS A 14 -23.78 35.49 29.73
N ALA A 15 -24.50 35.27 30.83
CA ALA A 15 -24.51 33.98 31.51
C ALA A 15 -25.06 32.85 30.62
N LYS A 16 -26.05 33.13 29.76
CA LYS A 16 -26.53 32.18 28.75
C LYS A 16 -25.46 31.88 27.71
N ASP A 17 -24.73 32.90 27.24
CA ASP A 17 -23.65 32.75 26.26
C ASP A 17 -22.52 31.87 26.83
N PHE A 18 -22.07 32.15 28.06
CA PHE A 18 -21.12 31.28 28.76
C PHE A 18 -21.63 29.84 28.90
N GLY A 19 -22.92 29.67 29.21
CA GLY A 19 -23.56 28.37 29.26
C GLY A 19 -23.57 27.65 27.91
N SER A 20 -23.72 28.37 26.80
CA SER A 20 -23.67 27.81 25.45
C SER A 20 -22.27 27.34 25.09
N VAL A 21 -21.27 28.19 25.29
CA VAL A 21 -19.86 27.88 25.03
C VAL A 21 -19.40 26.68 25.88
N ARG A 22 -19.82 26.60 27.15
CA ARG A 22 -19.53 25.44 28.01
C ARG A 22 -20.08 24.13 27.42
N ARG A 23 -21.33 24.13 26.92
CA ARG A 23 -21.91 22.94 26.26
C ARG A 23 -21.16 22.56 24.98
N SER A 24 -20.66 23.53 24.22
CA SER A 24 -19.81 23.26 23.06
C SER A 24 -18.52 22.55 23.46
N TYR A 25 -17.83 23.03 24.51
CA TYR A 25 -16.64 22.36 25.05
C TYR A 25 -16.92 20.95 25.57
N GLU A 26 -18.04 20.75 26.27
CA GLU A 26 -18.47 19.41 26.71
C GLU A 26 -18.73 18.47 25.52
N SER A 27 -19.29 18.99 24.43
CA SER A 27 -19.52 18.23 23.20
C SER A 27 -18.22 17.86 22.50
N ILE A 28 -17.30 18.82 22.34
CA ILE A 28 -15.96 18.61 21.78
C ILE A 28 -15.19 17.58 22.62
N SER A 29 -15.25 17.67 23.95
CA SER A 29 -14.62 16.70 24.85
C SER A 29 -15.14 15.27 24.63
N ARG A 30 -16.46 15.11 24.52
CA ARG A 30 -17.08 13.80 24.22
C ARG A 30 -16.66 13.27 22.84
N HIS A 31 -16.65 14.14 21.83
CA HIS A 31 -16.20 13.80 20.48
C HIS A 31 -14.73 13.36 20.45
N ASN A 32 -13.83 14.14 21.06
CA ASN A 32 -12.40 13.81 21.12
C ASN A 32 -12.13 12.45 21.79
N LYS A 33 -12.88 12.11 22.85
CA LYS A 33 -12.80 10.79 23.48
C LYS A 33 -13.23 9.67 22.53
N ALA A 34 -14.35 9.85 21.83
CA ALA A 34 -14.85 8.87 20.88
C ALA A 34 -13.90 8.70 19.67
N GLU A 35 -13.40 9.81 19.12
CA GLU A 35 -12.44 9.80 18.02
C GLU A 35 -11.11 9.18 18.43
N SER A 36 -10.61 9.45 19.64
CA SER A 36 -9.39 8.81 20.15
C SER A 36 -9.50 7.29 20.16
N LEU A 37 -10.63 6.74 20.63
CA LEU A 37 -10.87 5.29 20.63
C LEU A 37 -11.01 4.73 19.21
N ARG A 38 -11.57 5.50 18.28
CA ARG A 38 -11.66 5.11 16.87
C ARG A 38 -10.28 5.05 16.23
N VAL A 39 -9.47 6.10 16.40
CA VAL A 39 -8.11 6.19 15.87
C VAL A 39 -7.22 5.10 16.47
N GLU A 40 -7.29 4.87 17.79
CA GLU A 40 -6.54 3.80 18.44
C GLU A 40 -6.85 2.43 17.85
N ARG A 41 -8.14 2.12 17.61
CA ARG A 41 -8.55 0.88 16.95
C ARG A 41 -8.00 0.78 15.53
N GLN A 42 -8.07 1.86 14.75
CA GLN A 42 -7.54 1.86 13.38
C GLN A 42 -6.03 1.62 13.37
N VAL A 43 -5.29 2.30 14.24
CA VAL A 43 -3.83 2.11 14.37
C VAL A 43 -3.51 0.65 14.68
N LYS A 44 -4.18 0.04 15.67
CA LYS A 44 -3.99 -1.38 15.98
C LYS A 44 -4.28 -2.27 14.78
N TRP A 45 -5.39 -2.02 14.09
CA TRP A 45 -5.79 -2.80 12.91
C TRP A 45 -4.77 -2.72 11.77
N GLU A 46 -4.23 -1.54 11.46
CA GLU A 46 -3.20 -1.40 10.42
C GLU A 46 -1.90 -2.12 10.81
N PHE A 47 -1.48 -2.06 12.08
CA PHE A 47 -0.32 -2.82 12.56
C PHE A 47 -0.54 -4.33 12.53
N GLU A 48 -1.75 -4.80 12.89
CA GLU A 48 -2.10 -6.22 12.80
C GLU A 48 -2.01 -6.76 11.37
N LYS A 49 -2.36 -5.97 10.35
CA LYS A 49 -2.18 -6.37 8.94
C LYS A 49 -0.70 -6.62 8.62
N LEU A 50 0.19 -5.71 9.03
CA LEU A 50 1.62 -5.85 8.79
C LEU A 50 2.22 -7.05 9.56
N GLN A 51 1.79 -7.26 10.81
CA GLN A 51 2.21 -8.41 11.61
C GLN A 51 1.75 -9.74 10.98
N LYS A 52 0.50 -9.81 10.50
CA LYS A 52 0.00 -10.99 9.78
C LYS A 52 0.81 -11.27 8.53
N PHE A 53 1.12 -10.24 7.73
CA PHE A 53 1.98 -10.38 6.56
C PHE A 53 3.34 -10.99 6.92
N LEU A 54 4.02 -10.44 7.93
CA LEU A 54 5.32 -10.94 8.39
C LEU A 54 5.23 -12.40 8.84
N TRP A 55 4.18 -12.73 9.60
CA TRP A 55 3.94 -14.10 10.04
C TRP A 55 3.75 -15.06 8.86
N TYR A 56 2.95 -14.68 7.85
CA TYR A 56 2.76 -15.52 6.66
C TYR A 56 4.05 -15.71 5.85
N GLU A 57 4.86 -14.67 5.67
CA GLU A 57 6.15 -14.78 4.99
C GLU A 57 7.13 -15.69 5.77
N GLU A 58 7.20 -15.56 7.10
CA GLU A 58 7.99 -16.45 7.96
C GLU A 58 7.55 -17.91 7.80
N GLN A 59 6.25 -18.19 7.92
CA GLN A 59 5.73 -19.57 7.80
C GLN A 59 5.96 -20.16 6.40
N THR A 60 5.87 -19.32 5.36
CA THR A 60 6.13 -19.74 3.98
C THR A 60 7.60 -20.16 3.81
N LEU A 61 8.54 -19.33 4.28
CA LEU A 61 9.97 -19.63 4.22
C LEU A 61 10.33 -20.87 5.05
N LEU A 62 9.79 -21.01 6.26
CA LEU A 62 10.04 -22.18 7.11
C LEU A 62 9.48 -23.48 6.48
N THR A 63 8.34 -23.40 5.81
CA THR A 63 7.76 -24.54 5.09
C THR A 63 8.66 -24.96 3.93
N GLN A 64 9.10 -24.00 3.11
CA GLN A 64 10.04 -24.27 2.00
C GLN A 64 11.37 -24.84 2.49
N LEU A 65 11.87 -24.40 3.65
CA LEU A 65 13.07 -24.93 4.27
C LEU A 65 12.91 -26.39 4.69
N ARG A 66 11.77 -26.72 5.33
CA ARG A 66 11.46 -28.10 5.76
C ARG A 66 11.31 -29.04 4.58
N GLU A 67 10.67 -28.58 3.50
CA GLU A 67 10.52 -29.35 2.27
C GLU A 67 11.88 -29.65 1.61
N GLU A 68 12.74 -28.63 1.44
CA GLU A 68 14.09 -28.83 0.89
C GLU A 68 14.93 -29.77 1.77
N THR A 69 14.83 -29.60 3.10
CA THR A 69 15.55 -30.46 4.05
C THR A 69 15.08 -31.92 3.93
N GLY A 70 13.76 -32.15 3.85
CA GLY A 70 13.19 -33.48 3.68
C GLY A 70 13.62 -34.13 2.37
N GLN A 71 13.48 -33.42 1.25
CA GLN A 71 13.90 -33.91 -0.07
C GLN A 71 15.39 -34.29 -0.10
N LYS A 72 16.26 -33.46 0.48
CA LYS A 72 17.70 -33.74 0.55
C LYS A 72 18.00 -34.91 1.47
N GLN A 73 17.31 -35.02 2.61
CA GLN A 73 17.49 -36.13 3.54
C GLN A 73 17.10 -37.47 2.91
N ASP A 74 15.97 -37.52 2.21
CA ASP A 74 15.50 -38.73 1.53
C ASP A 74 16.48 -39.17 0.43
N LEU A 75 17.02 -38.22 -0.33
CA LEU A 75 18.02 -38.49 -1.37
C LEU A 75 19.35 -39.01 -0.79
N ILE A 76 19.82 -38.40 0.31
CA ILE A 76 21.02 -38.85 1.02
C ILE A 76 20.81 -40.25 1.57
N GLN A 77 19.68 -40.51 2.23
CA GLN A 77 19.34 -41.81 2.79
C GLN A 77 19.33 -42.90 1.71
N GLY A 78 18.66 -42.66 0.58
CA GLY A 78 18.61 -43.61 -0.54
C GLY A 78 19.99 -43.90 -1.14
N LYS A 79 20.84 -42.87 -1.30
CA LYS A 79 22.23 -43.08 -1.77
C LYS A 79 23.08 -43.83 -0.76
N MET A 80 22.90 -43.59 0.54
CA MET A 80 23.59 -44.34 1.60
C MET A 80 23.21 -45.81 1.60
N GLU A 81 21.92 -46.14 1.45
CA GLU A 81 21.42 -47.51 1.38
C GLU A 81 21.98 -48.26 0.16
N GLN A 82 21.92 -47.64 -1.03
CA GLN A 82 22.48 -48.21 -2.26
C GLN A 82 23.99 -48.49 -2.15
N LEU A 83 24.74 -47.57 -1.55
CA LEU A 83 26.18 -47.76 -1.33
C LEU A 83 26.45 -48.88 -0.31
N ALA A 84 25.64 -48.98 0.76
CA ALA A 84 25.76 -50.05 1.73
C ALA A 84 25.48 -51.43 1.12
N GLU A 85 24.42 -51.55 0.31
CA GLU A 85 24.07 -52.78 -0.40
C GLU A 85 25.17 -53.21 -1.37
N THR A 86 25.67 -52.27 -2.17
CA THR A 86 26.73 -52.52 -3.15
C THR A 86 28.04 -52.90 -2.44
N SER A 87 28.40 -52.19 -1.36
CA SER A 87 29.56 -52.53 -0.53
C SER A 87 29.44 -53.94 0.07
N GLN A 88 28.25 -54.32 0.54
CA GLN A 88 28.03 -55.66 1.10
C GLN A 88 28.11 -56.74 0.03
N ALA A 89 27.56 -56.49 -1.17
CA ALA A 89 27.66 -57.41 -2.30
C ALA A 89 29.12 -57.66 -2.72
N LEU A 90 29.92 -56.59 -2.80
CA LEU A 90 31.36 -56.68 -3.11
C LEU A 90 32.14 -57.44 -2.02
N LEU A 91 31.86 -57.19 -0.74
CA LEU A 91 32.49 -57.94 0.37
C LEU A 91 32.13 -59.43 0.34
N ASN A 92 30.87 -59.76 0.03
CA ASN A 92 30.42 -61.14 -0.11
C ASN A 92 31.15 -61.85 -1.26
N GLU A 93 31.30 -61.19 -2.42
CA GLU A 93 32.05 -61.74 -3.55
C GLU A 93 33.54 -61.93 -3.21
N ALA A 94 34.18 -60.94 -2.58
CA ALA A 94 35.56 -61.05 -2.13
C ALA A 94 35.77 -62.25 -1.18
N THR A 95 34.79 -62.50 -0.29
CA THR A 95 34.82 -63.64 0.63
C THR A 95 34.67 -64.97 -0.11
N GLN A 96 33.80 -65.05 -1.12
CA GLN A 96 33.65 -66.23 -1.98
C GLN A 96 34.94 -66.52 -2.76
N LEU A 97 35.55 -65.50 -3.37
CA LEU A 97 36.83 -65.65 -4.07
C LEU A 97 37.95 -66.13 -3.12
N GLN A 98 37.94 -65.68 -1.87
CA GLN A 98 38.89 -66.14 -0.86
C GLN A 98 38.65 -67.61 -0.46
N ALA A 99 37.41 -68.08 -0.47
CA ALA A 99 37.07 -69.48 -0.23
C ALA A 99 37.51 -70.37 -1.41
N ASP A 100 37.26 -69.92 -2.65
CA ASP A 100 37.69 -70.59 -3.88
C ASP A 100 39.22 -70.77 -3.93
N LEU A 101 39.97 -69.73 -3.54
CA LEU A 101 41.44 -69.77 -3.45
C LEU A 101 42.00 -70.83 -2.49
N LYS A 102 41.19 -71.30 -1.54
CA LYS A 102 41.58 -72.35 -0.58
C LYS A 102 41.19 -73.76 -1.02
N GLN A 103 40.41 -73.90 -2.10
CA GLN A 103 40.02 -75.20 -2.65
C GLN A 103 41.16 -75.82 -3.46
N ASP A 104 41.14 -77.14 -3.61
CA ASP A 104 42.06 -77.87 -4.48
C ASP A 104 41.68 -77.71 -5.95
N ASP A 105 42.69 -77.79 -6.83
CA ASP A 105 42.55 -77.49 -8.28
C ASP A 105 41.42 -78.29 -8.97
N TYR A 106 41.22 -79.54 -8.56
CA TYR A 106 40.19 -80.40 -9.14
C TYR A 106 38.78 -79.93 -8.78
N THR A 107 38.54 -79.61 -7.51
CA THR A 107 37.23 -79.15 -7.01
C THR A 107 36.87 -77.77 -7.56
N PHE A 108 37.85 -76.87 -7.65
CA PHE A 108 37.68 -75.55 -8.24
C PHE A 108 37.25 -75.60 -9.71
N LEU A 109 37.93 -76.44 -10.53
CA LEU A 109 37.63 -76.59 -11.95
C LEU A 109 36.26 -77.25 -12.21
N MET A 110 35.79 -78.08 -11.27
CA MET A 110 34.47 -78.72 -11.36
C MET A 110 33.33 -77.75 -11.00
N LEU A 111 33.56 -76.82 -10.07
CA LEU A 111 32.57 -75.84 -9.61
C LEU A 111 32.52 -74.56 -10.46
N HIS A 112 33.59 -74.21 -11.18
CA HIS A 112 33.66 -73.03 -12.05
C HIS A 112 34.08 -73.38 -13.50
N PRO A 113 33.16 -73.89 -14.34
CA PRO A 113 33.47 -74.22 -15.72
C PRO A 113 33.66 -72.96 -16.58
N ASN A 114 34.52 -73.09 -17.59
CA ASN A 114 35.05 -72.09 -18.50
C ASN A 114 34.12 -70.87 -18.83
N PRO A 115 34.60 -69.61 -18.66
CA PRO A 115 33.83 -68.40 -18.97
C PRO A 115 33.43 -68.22 -20.46
N PHE A 116 33.97 -69.04 -21.38
CA PHE A 116 33.57 -69.06 -22.79
C PHE A 116 32.48 -70.10 -23.12
N SER A 117 31.92 -70.78 -22.11
CA SER A 117 30.81 -71.71 -22.31
C SER A 117 29.50 -70.96 -22.58
N VAL A 118 28.93 -71.14 -23.77
CA VAL A 118 27.67 -70.53 -24.22
C VAL A 118 26.44 -71.01 -23.41
N VAL A 119 26.61 -72.09 -22.62
CA VAL A 119 25.50 -72.81 -21.96
C VAL A 119 25.27 -72.37 -20.51
N ASN A 120 26.25 -71.72 -19.86
CA ASN A 120 26.10 -71.13 -18.53
C ASN A 120 27.20 -70.09 -18.27
N PRO A 121 27.01 -68.83 -18.68
CA PRO A 121 27.92 -67.77 -18.28
C PRO A 121 27.72 -67.52 -16.78
N CYS A 122 28.76 -67.75 -15.97
CA CYS A 122 28.83 -67.15 -14.63
C CYS A 122 29.40 -65.73 -14.81
N PRO A 123 28.58 -64.67 -14.74
CA PRO A 123 29.12 -63.33 -14.71
C PRO A 123 29.65 -63.13 -13.29
N ARG A 124 30.95 -63.31 -13.07
CA ARG A 124 31.59 -62.81 -11.84
C ARG A 124 31.41 -61.30 -11.84
N ILE A 125 30.84 -60.75 -10.78
CA ILE A 125 30.47 -59.33 -10.64
C ILE A 125 31.74 -58.44 -10.76
N ALA A 126 32.90 -59.01 -10.43
CA ALA A 126 34.22 -58.39 -10.50
C ALA A 126 34.59 -57.71 -11.85
N TYR A 127 34.04 -58.12 -13.01
CA TYR A 127 34.37 -57.47 -14.29
C TYR A 127 33.57 -56.20 -14.57
N THR A 128 32.56 -55.88 -13.75
CA THR A 128 31.62 -54.76 -13.99
C THR A 128 31.39 -53.88 -12.75
N ALA A 129 32.19 -54.03 -11.69
CA ALA A 129 32.05 -53.19 -10.50
C ALA A 129 32.48 -51.75 -10.83
N GLU A 130 31.51 -50.89 -11.14
CA GLU A 130 31.72 -49.46 -11.36
C GLU A 130 32.20 -48.80 -10.05
N GLU A 131 33.13 -47.84 -10.16
CA GLU A 131 33.56 -47.05 -9.01
C GLU A 131 32.37 -46.28 -8.42
N PRO A 132 32.33 -46.07 -7.09
CA PRO A 132 31.26 -45.29 -6.48
C PRO A 132 31.17 -43.90 -7.11
N GLU A 133 29.96 -43.49 -7.52
CA GLU A 133 29.74 -42.16 -8.04
C GLU A 133 30.19 -41.09 -7.03
N PRO A 134 30.87 -40.01 -7.46
CA PRO A 134 31.20 -38.90 -6.59
C PRO A 134 29.93 -38.21 -6.09
N ILE A 135 30.00 -37.61 -4.90
CA ILE A 135 28.87 -36.90 -4.29
C ILE A 135 28.36 -35.83 -5.27
N PRO A 136 27.09 -35.89 -5.71
CA PRO A 136 26.52 -34.89 -6.61
C PRO A 136 26.48 -33.49 -5.99
N ALA A 137 26.56 -32.46 -6.83
CA ALA A 137 26.37 -31.08 -6.40
C ALA A 137 24.92 -30.84 -5.92
N GLY A 138 24.75 -29.92 -4.96
CA GLY A 138 23.42 -29.52 -4.47
C GLY A 138 22.85 -30.38 -3.34
N MET A 139 23.61 -31.35 -2.81
CA MET A 139 23.19 -32.18 -1.67
C MET A 139 23.08 -31.41 -0.35
N LEU A 140 23.83 -30.31 -0.20
CA LEU A 140 23.80 -29.46 0.98
C LEU A 140 22.69 -28.43 0.90
N LEU A 141 22.13 -28.05 2.04
CA LEU A 141 21.12 -27.00 2.16
C LEU A 141 21.60 -25.67 1.57
N ASP A 142 20.76 -25.02 0.76
CA ASP A 142 21.09 -23.70 0.20
C ASP A 142 20.79 -22.58 1.22
N VAL A 143 21.75 -22.32 2.11
CA VAL A 143 21.60 -21.29 3.15
C VAL A 143 21.40 -19.89 2.56
N ALA A 144 22.05 -19.60 1.42
CA ALA A 144 21.98 -18.29 0.78
C ALA A 144 20.59 -18.00 0.23
N LYS A 145 19.88 -19.01 -0.28
CA LYS A 145 18.47 -18.91 -0.71
C LYS A 145 17.53 -18.41 0.39
N TYR A 146 17.76 -18.81 1.65
CA TYR A 146 16.86 -18.47 2.77
C TYR A 146 17.27 -17.23 3.55
N LEU A 147 18.58 -17.02 3.75
CA LEU A 147 19.09 -15.90 4.57
C LEU A 147 19.61 -14.73 3.74
N GLY A 148 19.85 -14.93 2.44
CA GLY A 148 20.34 -13.90 1.53
C GLY A 148 19.41 -12.69 1.49
N SER A 149 19.87 -11.57 2.05
CA SER A 149 19.12 -10.31 2.12
C SER A 149 17.68 -10.48 2.64
N LEU A 150 17.45 -11.42 3.57
CA LEU A 150 16.10 -11.83 4.01
C LEU A 150 15.22 -10.63 4.42
N GLN A 151 15.73 -9.77 5.31
CA GLN A 151 14.98 -8.61 5.79
C GLN A 151 14.58 -7.67 4.64
N TYR A 152 15.51 -7.43 3.72
CA TYR A 152 15.27 -6.58 2.56
C TYR A 152 14.23 -7.19 1.63
N ASN A 153 14.33 -8.49 1.32
CA ASN A 153 13.40 -9.18 0.43
C ASN A 153 11.98 -9.20 1.00
N VAL A 154 11.83 -9.48 2.31
CA VAL A 154 10.54 -9.46 2.99
C VAL A 154 9.95 -8.04 3.01
N TRP A 155 10.76 -7.03 3.35
CA TRP A 155 10.34 -5.63 3.33
C TRP A 155 9.93 -5.17 1.92
N LYS A 156 10.68 -5.55 0.88
CA LYS A 156 10.39 -5.22 -0.52
C LYS A 156 9.06 -5.82 -0.97
N LYS A 157 8.76 -7.08 -0.61
CA LYS A 157 7.44 -7.68 -0.84
C LYS A 157 6.33 -7.00 -0.05
N MET A 158 6.62 -6.61 1.20
CA MET A 158 5.65 -5.89 2.02
C MET A 158 5.23 -4.57 1.38
N LEU A 159 6.16 -3.89 0.69
CA LEU A 159 5.88 -2.63 0.01
C LEU A 159 4.73 -2.73 -1.00
N ASP A 160 4.59 -3.87 -1.69
CA ASP A 160 3.49 -4.11 -2.64
C ASP A 160 2.11 -4.21 -1.97
N THR A 161 2.08 -4.46 -0.66
CA THR A 161 0.83 -4.52 0.14
C THR A 161 0.45 -3.17 0.75
N ILE A 162 1.38 -2.21 0.77
CA ILE A 162 1.19 -0.91 1.42
C ILE A 162 0.69 0.10 0.39
N THR A 163 -0.39 0.80 0.74
CA THR A 163 -0.88 1.94 -0.05
C THR A 163 -0.33 3.23 0.52
N ALA A 164 0.50 3.94 -0.25
CA ALA A 164 0.99 5.28 0.09
C ALA A 164 0.21 6.34 -0.68
N VAL A 165 -0.12 7.47 -0.06
CA VAL A 165 -0.76 8.63 -0.70
C VAL A 165 0.10 9.87 -0.48
N PRO A 166 0.11 10.86 -1.41
CA PRO A 166 0.94 12.07 -1.27
C PRO A 166 0.55 12.92 -0.05
N PHE A 167 -0.72 12.86 0.34
CA PHE A 167 -1.29 13.45 1.54
C PHE A 167 -2.62 12.76 1.84
N SER A 168 -3.15 13.00 3.04
CA SER A 168 -4.47 12.55 3.45
C SER A 168 -5.48 13.70 3.39
N LEU A 169 -6.77 13.40 3.38
CA LEU A 169 -7.82 14.38 3.56
C LEU A 169 -7.93 14.76 5.05
N ASN A 170 -8.23 16.02 5.35
CA ASN A 170 -8.40 16.52 6.72
C ASN A 170 -9.88 16.48 7.16
N PRO A 171 -10.29 15.56 8.05
CA PRO A 171 -11.69 15.45 8.50
C PRO A 171 -12.18 16.66 9.30
N ASN A 172 -11.28 17.44 9.92
CA ASN A 172 -11.65 18.64 10.64
C ASN A 172 -12.16 19.73 9.68
N SER A 173 -11.55 19.82 8.50
CA SER A 173 -11.97 20.78 7.46
C SER A 173 -13.26 20.37 6.75
N ALA A 174 -13.56 19.07 6.67
CA ALA A 174 -14.63 18.51 5.86
C ALA A 174 -16.03 19.05 6.22
N ALA A 175 -16.82 19.48 5.24
CA ALA A 175 -18.21 19.88 5.50
C ALA A 175 -19.05 18.77 6.16
N GLY A 176 -20.08 19.14 6.95
CA GLY A 176 -20.86 18.20 7.78
C GLY A 176 -21.68 17.14 7.02
N TRP A 177 -21.78 17.26 5.70
CA TRP A 177 -22.42 16.31 4.79
C TRP A 177 -21.40 15.55 3.92
N LEU A 178 -20.12 15.57 4.30
CA LEU A 178 -19.08 14.73 3.72
C LEU A 178 -18.69 13.61 4.67
N SER A 179 -18.37 12.45 4.10
CA SER A 179 -17.79 11.32 4.82
C SER A 179 -16.43 11.00 4.22
N VAL A 180 -15.40 11.00 5.07
CA VAL A 180 -14.03 10.62 4.70
C VAL A 180 -13.83 9.14 5.00
N SER A 181 -13.11 8.42 4.14
CA SER A 181 -12.75 7.01 4.33
C SER A 181 -11.79 6.81 5.50
N GLU A 182 -11.69 5.58 6.02
CA GLU A 182 -10.82 5.25 7.15
C GLU A 182 -9.33 5.46 6.86
N ASP A 183 -8.91 5.19 5.62
CA ASP A 183 -7.55 5.43 5.12
C ASP A 183 -7.29 6.92 4.78
N LEU A 184 -8.28 7.78 4.99
CA LEU A 184 -8.25 9.22 4.72
C LEU A 184 -7.90 9.59 3.27
N SER A 185 -8.03 8.65 2.33
CA SER A 185 -7.69 8.88 0.90
C SER A 185 -8.90 9.30 0.07
N SER A 186 -10.12 9.05 0.54
CA SER A 186 -11.34 9.17 -0.24
C SER A 186 -12.43 9.93 0.50
N VAL A 187 -13.31 10.60 -0.24
CA VAL A 187 -14.43 11.37 0.31
C VAL A 187 -15.67 11.21 -0.56
N SER A 188 -16.83 11.10 0.09
CA SER A 188 -18.14 11.08 -0.57
C SER A 188 -19.12 11.99 0.14
N CYS A 189 -20.20 12.36 -0.56
CA CYS A 189 -21.35 12.97 0.07
C CYS A 189 -22.12 11.92 0.89
N SER A 190 -22.55 12.30 2.09
CA SER A 190 -23.44 11.51 2.92
C SER A 190 -24.59 12.36 3.46
N ALA A 191 -25.56 11.73 4.12
CA ALA A 191 -26.50 12.46 4.95
C ALA A 191 -25.75 13.33 5.97
N TYR A 192 -26.32 14.49 6.29
CA TYR A 192 -25.74 15.39 7.29
C TYR A 192 -25.59 14.66 8.62
N LYS A 193 -24.36 14.58 9.13
CA LYS A 193 -24.09 14.05 10.46
C LYS A 193 -23.94 15.24 11.40
N GLY A 194 -24.70 15.24 12.49
CA GLY A 194 -24.54 16.25 13.53
C GLY A 194 -23.08 16.25 14.00
N SER A 195 -22.37 17.33 13.69
CA SER A 195 -20.95 17.50 14.03
C SER A 195 -20.80 18.48 15.18
N VAL A 196 -19.75 18.30 15.97
CA VAL A 196 -19.38 19.29 16.99
C VAL A 196 -18.94 20.60 16.33
N GLU A 197 -19.11 21.71 17.05
CA GLU A 197 -18.61 23.00 16.60
C GLU A 197 -17.11 22.91 16.33
N ASN A 198 -16.72 23.25 15.10
CA ASN A 198 -15.33 23.27 14.67
C ASN A 198 -15.12 24.47 13.72
N PRO A 199 -14.37 25.51 14.13
CA PRO A 199 -14.09 26.66 13.28
C PRO A 199 -13.36 26.32 11.98
N GLU A 200 -12.56 25.24 11.96
CA GLU A 200 -11.83 24.80 10.76
C GLU A 200 -12.75 24.20 9.69
N ARG A 201 -14.01 23.91 10.02
CA ARG A 201 -14.94 23.18 9.15
C ARG A 201 -15.58 24.10 8.11
N PHE A 202 -15.61 23.68 6.85
CA PHE A 202 -16.47 24.30 5.84
C PHE A 202 -17.95 24.17 6.21
N THR A 203 -18.65 25.28 6.35
CA THR A 203 -20.08 25.31 6.72
C THR A 203 -21.02 25.62 5.56
N SER A 204 -20.52 26.23 4.48
CA SER A 204 -21.31 26.79 3.38
C SER A 204 -21.28 25.96 2.09
N SER A 205 -20.38 24.98 1.95
CA SER A 205 -20.21 24.18 0.73
C SER A 205 -19.59 22.81 1.02
N PRO A 206 -19.86 21.74 0.22
CA PRO A 206 -19.26 20.40 0.34
C PRO A 206 -17.76 20.39 0.00
N CYS A 207 -16.97 21.09 0.81
CA CYS A 207 -15.55 21.27 0.62
C CYS A 207 -14.75 20.51 1.67
N ILE A 208 -13.51 20.18 1.32
CA ILE A 208 -12.52 19.57 2.22
C ILE A 208 -11.11 19.96 1.77
N LEU A 209 -10.19 20.07 2.72
CA LEU A 209 -8.76 20.31 2.47
C LEU A 209 -7.94 19.02 2.66
N GLY A 210 -6.77 18.99 2.02
CA GLY A 210 -5.70 18.07 2.38
C GLY A 210 -5.16 18.35 3.80
N SER A 211 -4.60 17.32 4.44
CA SER A 211 -3.99 17.38 5.77
C SER A 211 -2.63 18.08 5.79
N ARG A 212 -1.97 18.16 4.63
CA ARG A 212 -0.65 18.76 4.45
C ARG A 212 -0.76 19.99 3.55
N GLY A 213 -0.10 21.06 3.96
CA GLY A 213 0.09 22.26 3.16
C GLY A 213 1.47 22.27 2.50
N PHE A 214 1.58 23.00 1.40
CA PHE A 214 2.77 23.15 0.58
C PHE A 214 3.12 24.63 0.46
N SER A 215 4.39 24.97 0.64
CA SER A 215 4.89 26.35 0.52
C SER A 215 6.10 26.50 -0.39
N GLU A 216 6.83 25.40 -0.67
CA GLU A 216 8.08 25.40 -1.42
C GLU A 216 8.21 24.11 -2.24
N GLY A 217 8.94 24.17 -3.34
CA GLY A 217 9.22 23.03 -4.22
C GLY A 217 8.08 22.65 -5.15
N PHE A 218 8.27 21.51 -5.84
CA PHE A 218 7.34 20.96 -6.81
C PHE A 218 6.61 19.74 -6.24
N HIS A 219 5.27 19.73 -6.35
CA HIS A 219 4.42 18.68 -5.81
C HIS A 219 3.44 18.19 -6.87
N THR A 220 3.23 16.88 -6.93
CA THR A 220 2.29 16.26 -7.88
C THR A 220 1.39 15.27 -7.18
N TRP A 221 0.11 15.28 -7.53
CA TRP A 221 -0.83 14.25 -7.11
C TRP A 221 -1.89 14.01 -8.18
N GLU A 222 -2.50 12.83 -8.13
CA GLU A 222 -3.61 12.47 -9.00
C GLU A 222 -4.87 12.23 -8.17
N VAL A 223 -6.01 12.56 -8.76
CA VAL A 223 -7.33 12.50 -8.13
C VAL A 223 -8.27 11.77 -9.07
N ASP A 224 -8.77 10.63 -8.63
CA ASP A 224 -9.87 9.93 -9.27
C ASP A 224 -11.20 10.57 -8.83
N LEU A 225 -11.98 11.01 -9.82
CA LEU A 225 -13.25 11.69 -9.58
C LEU A 225 -14.41 10.71 -9.38
N GLY A 226 -14.20 9.40 -9.55
CA GLY A 226 -15.20 8.35 -9.27
C GLY A 226 -16.54 8.56 -9.96
N GLY A 227 -16.53 9.16 -11.16
CA GLY A 227 -17.71 9.47 -11.96
C GLY A 227 -18.57 10.62 -11.43
N LEU A 228 -18.07 11.43 -10.50
CA LEU A 228 -18.73 12.66 -10.05
C LEU A 228 -19.00 13.58 -11.24
N THR A 229 -20.21 14.14 -11.28
CA THR A 229 -20.64 15.07 -12.36
C THR A 229 -20.61 16.53 -11.93
N ASN A 230 -20.33 16.79 -10.66
CA ASN A 230 -20.16 18.13 -10.09
C ASN A 230 -19.01 18.09 -9.07
N TRP A 231 -17.90 18.73 -9.38
CA TRP A 231 -16.68 18.66 -8.56
C TRP A 231 -15.79 19.88 -8.78
N ARG A 232 -14.89 20.12 -7.82
CA ARG A 232 -13.77 21.07 -7.95
C ARG A 232 -12.49 20.42 -7.44
N VAL A 233 -11.40 20.64 -8.14
CA VAL A 233 -10.06 20.17 -7.77
C VAL A 233 -9.08 21.32 -7.90
N GLY A 234 -8.29 21.57 -6.87
CA GLY A 234 -7.27 22.59 -6.91
C GLY A 234 -6.55 22.77 -5.58
N VAL A 235 -6.18 24.01 -5.28
CA VAL A 235 -5.52 24.39 -4.04
C VAL A 235 -6.20 25.61 -3.42
N SER A 236 -6.07 25.73 -2.10
CA SER A 236 -6.57 26.87 -1.35
C SER A 236 -5.55 27.33 -0.31
N ARG A 237 -5.42 28.64 -0.18
CA ARG A 237 -4.79 29.27 0.98
C ARG A 237 -5.90 29.72 1.93
N PRO A 238 -6.25 28.95 2.97
CA PRO A 238 -7.31 29.33 3.89
C PRO A 238 -6.95 30.65 4.61
N TYR A 239 -7.86 31.63 4.57
CA TYR A 239 -7.69 32.92 5.21
C TYR A 239 -8.08 32.82 6.70
N LYS A 240 -7.22 33.29 7.61
CA LYS A 240 -7.37 33.10 9.07
C LYS A 240 -8.62 33.75 9.70
N ASP A 241 -9.20 34.77 9.06
CA ASP A 241 -10.19 35.65 9.71
C ASP A 241 -11.58 35.70 9.06
N THR A 242 -11.87 34.90 8.03
CA THR A 242 -13.20 34.90 7.39
C THR A 242 -13.88 33.54 7.55
N GLN A 243 -14.93 33.52 8.38
CA GLN A 243 -15.99 32.51 8.31
C GLN A 243 -16.31 32.24 6.84
N TRP A 244 -16.17 30.98 6.42
CA TRP A 244 -16.22 30.48 5.04
C TRP A 244 -17.28 31.13 4.14
N ASN A 245 -16.95 32.33 3.63
CA ASN A 245 -17.81 33.10 2.75
C ASN A 245 -18.05 32.32 1.45
N PHE A 246 -19.24 32.48 0.88
CA PHE A 246 -19.68 31.78 -0.34
C PHE A 246 -18.79 32.01 -1.58
N HIS A 247 -17.86 32.97 -1.53
CA HIS A 247 -17.01 33.36 -2.64
C HIS A 247 -15.68 32.60 -2.63
N HIS A 248 -15.70 31.38 -3.15
CA HIS A 248 -14.48 30.63 -3.49
C HIS A 248 -13.93 31.13 -4.83
N ASP A 249 -13.19 32.23 -4.83
CA ASP A 249 -12.46 32.74 -6.00
C ASP A 249 -10.96 32.94 -5.69
N SER A 250 -10.18 33.32 -6.70
CA SER A 250 -8.74 33.56 -6.53
C SER A 250 -8.42 34.71 -5.58
N ARG A 251 -9.31 35.71 -5.44
CA ARG A 251 -9.13 36.83 -4.48
C ARG A 251 -9.29 36.34 -3.05
N SER A 252 -10.15 35.36 -2.83
CA SER A 252 -10.32 34.64 -1.57
C SER A 252 -9.29 33.53 -1.35
N GLY A 253 -8.30 33.37 -2.24
CA GLY A 253 -7.23 32.37 -2.11
C GLY A 253 -7.62 30.96 -2.56
N PHE A 254 -8.50 30.83 -3.56
CA PHE A 254 -8.90 29.54 -4.14
C PHE A 254 -8.55 29.49 -5.64
N TRP A 255 -7.73 28.50 -6.02
CA TRP A 255 -7.35 28.24 -7.41
C TRP A 255 -7.71 26.81 -7.76
N TYR A 256 -8.70 26.63 -8.64
CA TYR A 256 -9.20 25.30 -8.96
C TYR A 256 -9.79 25.25 -10.35
N ILE A 257 -9.85 24.04 -10.90
CA ILE A 257 -10.72 23.70 -12.01
C ILE A 257 -12.00 23.03 -11.50
N TYR A 258 -13.07 23.13 -12.27
CA TYR A 258 -14.36 22.60 -11.88
C TYR A 258 -15.17 22.10 -13.06
N HIS A 259 -16.06 21.16 -12.75
CA HIS A 259 -17.08 20.67 -13.67
C HIS A 259 -18.45 20.84 -13.02
N LEU A 260 -19.42 21.36 -13.78
CA LEU A 260 -20.79 21.52 -13.33
C LEU A 260 -21.68 20.45 -13.95
N HIS A 261 -22.68 19.99 -13.19
CA HIS A 261 -23.63 19.00 -13.68
C HIS A 261 -24.34 19.49 -14.95
N GLY A 262 -24.45 18.62 -15.96
CA GLY A 262 -25.09 18.93 -17.24
C GLY A 262 -24.28 19.84 -18.17
N LYS A 263 -23.02 20.13 -17.85
CA LYS A 263 -22.08 20.78 -18.77
C LYS A 263 -21.13 19.75 -19.37
N ASN A 264 -20.60 20.06 -20.55
CA ASN A 264 -19.66 19.20 -21.29
C ASN A 264 -18.21 19.68 -21.18
N GLU A 265 -17.99 20.74 -20.42
CA GLU A 265 -16.73 21.48 -20.36
C GLU A 265 -16.29 21.64 -18.92
N CYS A 266 -14.98 21.50 -18.71
CA CYS A 266 -14.30 21.92 -17.49
C CYS A 266 -13.94 23.41 -17.59
N ARG A 267 -13.96 24.12 -16.46
CA ARG A 267 -13.62 25.55 -16.38
C ARG A 267 -12.66 25.82 -15.23
N ALA A 268 -11.87 26.88 -15.37
CA ALA A 268 -11.00 27.40 -14.30
C ALA A 268 -11.72 28.48 -13.46
N SER A 269 -11.31 28.65 -12.20
CA SER A 269 -11.94 29.59 -11.25
C SER A 269 -11.72 31.09 -11.53
N ASN A 270 -10.98 31.48 -12.57
CA ASN A 270 -10.70 32.90 -12.88
C ASN A 270 -11.81 33.56 -13.74
N THR A 271 -11.91 34.89 -13.65
CA THR A 271 -13.02 35.69 -14.20
C THR A 271 -12.97 35.92 -15.72
N LEU A 272 -11.88 35.55 -16.39
CA LEU A 272 -11.70 35.74 -17.82
C LEU A 272 -11.82 34.40 -18.53
N ARG A 273 -12.99 34.18 -19.16
CA ARG A 273 -13.31 33.14 -20.17
C ARG A 273 -12.25 32.03 -20.30
N SER A 274 -12.36 30.97 -19.51
CA SER A 274 -11.41 29.85 -19.58
C SER A 274 -12.18 28.53 -19.66
N GLU A 275 -12.55 28.16 -20.88
CA GLU A 275 -12.81 26.76 -21.23
C GLU A 275 -11.48 26.02 -21.05
N ALA A 276 -11.45 25.08 -20.11
CA ALA A 276 -10.23 24.39 -19.69
C ALA A 276 -10.06 23.05 -20.42
N ALA A 277 -11.15 22.32 -20.66
CA ALA A 277 -11.12 21.09 -21.47
C ALA A 277 -12.53 20.70 -21.91
N LEU A 278 -12.62 20.01 -23.06
CA LEU A 278 -13.83 19.35 -23.56
C LEU A 278 -13.83 17.87 -23.14
N GLY A 279 -14.94 17.39 -22.59
CA GLY A 279 -15.15 15.97 -22.32
C GLY A 279 -15.29 15.58 -20.85
N ASN A 280 -15.43 14.27 -20.62
CA ASN A 280 -15.67 13.68 -19.29
C ASN A 280 -14.35 13.27 -18.63
N ILE A 281 -13.76 14.19 -17.86
CA ILE A 281 -12.53 13.94 -17.12
C ILE A 281 -12.82 12.96 -15.97
N ARG A 282 -12.11 11.84 -15.95
CA ARG A 282 -12.23 10.82 -14.88
C ARG A 282 -11.16 10.98 -13.82
N LYS A 283 -9.95 11.36 -14.23
CA LYS A 283 -8.80 11.51 -13.35
C LYS A 283 -8.06 12.80 -13.66
N VAL A 284 -7.80 13.60 -12.63
CA VAL A 284 -7.08 14.87 -12.74
C VAL A 284 -5.70 14.71 -12.11
N ARG A 285 -4.65 15.02 -12.86
CA ARG A 285 -3.32 15.26 -12.30
C ARG A 285 -3.19 16.75 -11.98
N VAL A 286 -2.67 17.04 -10.79
CA VAL A 286 -2.35 18.38 -10.33
C VAL A 286 -0.85 18.48 -10.13
N GLU A 287 -0.24 19.49 -10.73
CA GLU A 287 1.17 19.85 -10.57
C GLU A 287 1.23 21.25 -9.96
N LEU A 288 1.86 21.35 -8.79
CA LEU A 288 2.00 22.59 -8.04
C LEU A 288 3.49 22.90 -7.91
N ASP A 289 3.93 23.95 -8.60
CA ASP A 289 5.24 24.55 -8.39
C ASP A 289 5.08 25.78 -7.48
N CYS A 290 5.40 25.60 -6.20
CA CYS A 290 5.37 26.71 -5.24
C CYS A 290 6.49 27.73 -5.47
N THR A 291 7.56 27.35 -6.18
CA THR A 291 8.74 28.18 -6.42
C THR A 291 8.49 29.14 -7.57
N GLU A 292 8.00 28.62 -8.69
CA GLU A 292 7.66 29.41 -9.88
C GLU A 292 6.25 30.01 -9.81
N GLY A 293 5.40 29.55 -8.88
CA GLY A 293 4.02 30.03 -8.73
C GLY A 293 3.09 29.48 -9.81
N GLU A 294 3.30 28.23 -10.21
CA GLU A 294 2.50 27.58 -11.24
C GLU A 294 1.61 26.48 -10.63
N LEU A 295 0.36 26.44 -11.05
CA LEU A 295 -0.57 25.36 -10.73
C LEU A 295 -1.19 24.86 -12.03
N SER A 296 -0.74 23.69 -12.46
CA SER A 296 -1.12 23.06 -13.72
C SER A 296 -2.02 21.85 -13.47
N PHE A 297 -3.00 21.68 -14.35
CA PHE A 297 -3.97 20.59 -14.33
C PHE A 297 -3.91 19.82 -15.65
N TYR A 298 -3.98 18.51 -15.57
CA TYR A 298 -3.96 17.61 -16.71
C TYR A 298 -5.03 16.53 -16.58
N ASP A 299 -5.57 16.08 -17.71
CA ASP A 299 -6.30 14.82 -17.78
C ASP A 299 -5.27 13.71 -17.67
N ALA A 300 -5.30 12.96 -16.57
CA ALA A 300 -4.30 11.95 -16.30
C ALA A 300 -4.43 10.72 -17.19
N ASP A 301 -5.63 10.45 -17.75
CA ASP A 301 -5.88 9.31 -18.62
C ASP A 301 -5.47 9.64 -20.07
N LEU A 302 -5.79 10.86 -20.54
CA LEU A 302 -5.42 11.33 -21.88
C LEU A 302 -4.03 11.98 -21.96
N GLN A 303 -3.41 12.24 -20.80
CA GLN A 303 -2.14 12.97 -20.68
C GLN A 303 -2.17 14.35 -21.36
N SER A 304 -3.34 14.99 -21.40
CA SER A 304 -3.51 16.29 -22.01
C SER A 304 -3.56 17.40 -20.96
N HIS A 305 -2.98 18.54 -21.31
CA HIS A 305 -3.08 19.75 -20.50
C HIS A 305 -4.53 20.26 -20.48
N ILE A 306 -4.98 20.70 -19.30
CA ILE A 306 -6.29 21.31 -19.07
C ILE A 306 -6.12 22.80 -18.85
N TYR A 307 -5.34 23.19 -17.84
CA TYR A 307 -5.22 24.60 -17.47
C TYR A 307 -4.02 24.85 -16.57
N THR A 308 -3.43 26.05 -16.65
CA THR A 308 -2.37 26.50 -15.74
C THR A 308 -2.68 27.88 -15.16
N PHE A 309 -2.64 27.99 -13.83
CA PHE A 309 -2.60 29.27 -13.14
C PHE A 309 -1.15 29.71 -12.94
N HIS A 310 -0.89 31.00 -13.18
CA HIS A 310 0.39 31.64 -12.89
C HIS A 310 0.15 32.68 -11.80
N GLU A 311 0.32 32.28 -10.54
CA GLU A 311 -0.07 33.06 -9.37
C GLU A 311 0.95 32.90 -8.24
N LYS A 312 1.27 34.01 -7.58
CA LYS A 312 2.05 33.96 -6.35
C LYS A 312 1.13 33.61 -5.19
N PHE A 313 1.11 32.34 -4.80
CA PHE A 313 0.22 31.83 -3.75
C PHE A 313 0.41 32.52 -2.39
N GLY A 314 1.56 33.14 -2.14
CA GLY A 314 1.79 34.04 -1.01
C GLY A 314 1.63 33.38 0.36
N GLY A 315 2.05 32.12 0.50
CA GLY A 315 1.99 31.36 1.73
C GLY A 315 1.74 29.87 1.49
N VAL A 316 1.45 29.15 2.57
CA VAL A 316 1.13 27.72 2.53
C VAL A 316 -0.24 27.51 1.86
N VAL A 317 -0.29 26.68 0.82
CA VAL A 317 -1.52 26.23 0.16
C VAL A 317 -1.81 24.76 0.47
N PHE A 318 -3.08 24.42 0.55
CA PHE A 318 -3.55 23.07 0.81
C PHE A 318 -4.30 22.55 -0.42
N PRO A 319 -4.18 21.26 -0.76
CA PRO A 319 -5.09 20.62 -1.71
C PRO A 319 -6.54 20.90 -1.32
N TYR A 320 -7.37 21.28 -2.29
CA TYR A 320 -8.74 21.69 -2.11
C TYR A 320 -9.66 20.89 -3.03
N PHE A 321 -10.74 20.38 -2.44
CA PHE A 321 -11.72 19.57 -3.14
C PHE A 321 -13.13 20.03 -2.81
N TYR A 322 -13.99 20.03 -3.82
CA TYR A 322 -15.43 20.13 -3.68
C TYR A 322 -16.08 18.87 -4.25
N VAL A 323 -16.98 18.26 -3.49
CA VAL A 323 -17.67 17.02 -3.88
C VAL A 323 -19.16 17.32 -4.00
N GLY A 324 -19.66 17.46 -5.23
CA GLY A 324 -21.08 17.69 -5.48
C GLY A 324 -21.91 16.43 -5.27
N SER A 325 -23.14 16.60 -4.77
CA SER A 325 -24.07 15.47 -4.61
C SER A 325 -24.50 14.91 -5.97
N SER A 326 -24.58 13.58 -6.05
CA SER A 326 -25.26 12.88 -7.16
C SER A 326 -26.77 12.83 -6.85
N GLN A 327 -27.62 13.05 -7.86
CA GLN A 327 -29.06 12.81 -7.72
C GLN A 327 -29.39 11.32 -7.60
N ASP A 328 -28.48 10.45 -8.05
CA ASP A 328 -28.62 9.00 -7.96
C ASP A 328 -28.07 8.47 -6.64
N VAL A 329 -28.98 8.07 -5.75
CA VAL A 329 -28.69 7.56 -4.39
C VAL A 329 -28.17 6.11 -4.43
N ALA A 330 -28.34 5.42 -5.57
CA ALA A 330 -28.02 3.99 -5.71
C ALA A 330 -26.51 3.67 -5.80
N SER A 331 -25.65 4.67 -6.07
CA SER A 331 -24.19 4.52 -6.00
C SER A 331 -23.55 5.80 -5.46
N ALA A 332 -23.09 5.76 -4.21
CA ALA A 332 -22.36 6.88 -3.62
C ALA A 332 -21.00 7.03 -4.35
N LYS A 333 -20.94 8.01 -5.26
CA LYS A 333 -19.72 8.37 -5.97
C LYS A 333 -18.72 8.97 -5.01
N THR A 334 -17.45 8.60 -5.15
CA THR A 334 -16.36 9.00 -4.26
C THR A 334 -15.29 9.72 -5.05
N LEU A 335 -14.73 10.79 -4.48
CA LEU A 335 -13.47 11.35 -4.94
C LEU A 335 -12.35 10.67 -4.16
N ARG A 336 -11.31 10.19 -4.84
CA ARG A 336 -10.20 9.46 -4.24
C ARG A 336 -8.86 10.03 -4.67
N ILE A 337 -7.97 10.27 -3.71
CA ILE A 337 -6.56 10.56 -3.96
C ILE A 337 -5.91 9.27 -4.46
N CYS A 338 -5.28 9.31 -5.62
CA CYS A 338 -4.63 8.15 -6.19
C CYS A 338 -3.38 7.77 -5.37
N PRO A 339 -3.15 6.47 -5.13
CA PRO A 339 -1.92 6.01 -4.48
C PRO A 339 -0.66 6.37 -5.27
N LEU A 340 0.42 6.60 -4.55
CA LEU A 340 1.75 6.75 -5.10
C LEU A 340 2.28 5.42 -5.61
N ARG A 341 3.01 5.48 -6.72
CA ARG A 341 3.83 4.35 -7.17
C ARG A 341 5.18 4.42 -6.48
N VAL A 342 5.34 3.64 -5.41
CA VAL A 342 6.63 3.54 -4.70
C VAL A 342 7.54 2.57 -5.45
N ARG A 343 8.78 2.97 -5.70
CA ARG A 343 9.82 2.13 -6.32
C ARG A 343 11.08 2.22 -5.47
N VAL A 344 11.75 1.09 -5.28
CA VAL A 344 13.07 1.02 -4.66
C VAL A 344 14.11 1.03 -5.77
N ILE A 345 15.01 2.01 -5.74
CA ILE A 345 16.14 2.11 -6.67
C ILE A 345 17.36 1.56 -5.96
N GLU A 346 17.96 0.51 -6.52
CA GLU A 346 19.17 -0.15 -6.02
C GLU A 346 20.37 0.42 -6.78
N ASP A 347 21.10 1.35 -6.17
CA ASP A 347 22.32 1.89 -6.77
C ASP A 347 23.49 0.94 -6.53
N VAL A 348 24.05 0.40 -7.61
CA VAL A 348 25.33 -0.32 -7.55
C VAL A 348 26.43 0.73 -7.70
N LEU A 349 27.11 1.05 -6.60
CA LEU A 349 28.32 1.85 -6.65
C LEU A 349 29.34 1.10 -7.51
N THR A 350 29.72 1.71 -8.64
CA THR A 350 30.72 1.18 -9.59
C THR A 350 32.11 1.65 -9.24
#